data_AF-A0A968T4F5-F1
#
_entry.id   AF-A0A968T4F5-F1
#
_cell.length_a   1.000
_cell.length_b   1.000
_cell.length_c   1.000
_cell.angle_alpha   90.00
_cell.angle_beta   90.00
_cell.angle_gamma   90.00
#
_symmetry.space_group_name_H-M   'P 1'
#
loop_
_entity.id
_entity.type
_entity.pdbx_description
1 polymer ?
#
loop_
_entity_poly.entity_id
_entity_poly.type
_entity_poly.pdbx_seq_one_letter_code
_entity_poly.pdbx_strand_id
1 'polypeptide(L)'
;MTSTPVTPGSASEPVRYIGADKAELTAYDGRLRLAVGAHNYQVVRANRTQPEQADGYGWTYNHAPMLAYWRGRFYLEYLSAPVSEHVPPTQTLLVTSEDGRTWSMPQRVFHRTITSRRGCTSGWLFLMRQMGGSGS
;
A
#
# COMPACT_ATOMS: atom_id res chain seq x y z
N MET A 1 -16.90 23.04 -21.25
CA MET A 1 -17.84 22.67 -20.19
C MET A 1 -17.13 22.89 -18.86
N THR A 2 -17.52 23.92 -18.10
CA THR A 2 -16.98 24.20 -16.77
C THR A 2 -17.70 23.31 -15.77
N SER A 3 -17.01 22.36 -15.15
CA SER A 3 -17.58 21.54 -14.07
C SER A 3 -17.88 22.43 -12.88
N THR A 4 -19.10 22.37 -12.35
CA THR A 4 -19.45 23.03 -11.10
C THR A 4 -18.58 22.44 -9.97
N PRO A 5 -17.88 23.28 -9.17
CA PRO A 5 -17.05 22.77 -8.09
C PRO A 5 -17.93 22.05 -7.06
N VAL A 6 -17.55 20.82 -6.73
CA VAL A 6 -18.25 20.01 -5.74
C VAL A 6 -17.88 20.50 -4.34
N THR A 7 -18.88 20.73 -3.50
CA THR A 7 -18.68 21.23 -2.12
C THR A 7 -18.72 20.05 -1.14
N PRO A 8 -17.70 19.87 -0.26
CA PRO A 8 -17.74 18.86 0.78
C PRO A 8 -18.95 19.00 1.70
N GLY A 9 -19.63 17.90 1.98
CA GLY A 9 -20.89 17.84 2.73
C GLY A 9 -22.16 18.08 1.90
N SER A 10 -22.07 18.19 0.57
CA SER A 10 -23.23 18.25 -0.33
C SER A 10 -23.80 16.85 -0.62
N ALA A 11 -24.96 16.76 -1.28
CA ALA A 11 -25.51 15.46 -1.68
C ALA A 11 -24.59 14.67 -2.63
N SER A 12 -23.81 15.36 -3.47
CA SER A 12 -22.85 14.73 -4.39
C SER A 12 -21.47 14.47 -3.78
N GLU A 13 -21.14 15.07 -2.64
CA GLU A 13 -19.93 14.82 -1.86
C GLU A 13 -20.28 14.88 -0.36
N PRO A 14 -20.93 13.83 0.19
CA PRO A 14 -21.49 13.92 1.54
C PRO A 14 -20.44 13.90 2.65
N VAL A 15 -19.24 13.41 2.36
CA VAL A 15 -18.17 13.31 3.35
C VAL A 15 -17.60 14.71 3.62
N ARG A 16 -17.63 15.12 4.89
CA ARG A 16 -16.97 16.34 5.37
C ARG A 16 -16.43 16.17 6.79
N TYR A 17 -15.34 16.86 7.08
CA TYR A 17 -14.82 17.02 8.43
C TYR A 17 -15.40 18.28 9.07
N ILE A 18 -16.03 18.14 10.25
CA ILE A 18 -16.66 19.24 10.99
C ILE A 18 -15.97 19.53 12.33
N GLY A 19 -14.83 18.90 12.60
CA GLY A 19 -14.05 19.11 13.82
C GLY A 19 -13.20 20.39 13.77
N ALA A 20 -12.76 20.84 14.94
CA ALA A 20 -11.87 21.99 15.07
C ALA A 20 -10.37 21.62 15.00
N ASP A 21 -10.04 20.35 15.25
CA ASP A 21 -8.64 19.89 15.30
C ASP A 21 -8.00 20.00 13.91
N LYS A 22 -6.77 20.52 13.87
CA LYS A 22 -5.93 20.62 12.67
C LYS A 22 -4.52 20.15 13.00
N ALA A 23 -3.90 19.44 12.06
CA ALA A 23 -2.52 19.02 12.20
C ALA A 23 -1.58 20.24 12.09
N GLU A 24 -0.63 20.34 13.02
CA GLU A 24 0.47 21.28 12.92
C GLU A 24 1.55 20.75 11.96
N LEU A 25 1.76 21.40 10.82
CA LEU A 25 2.64 20.90 9.76
C LEU A 25 4.14 20.84 10.15
N THR A 26 4.54 21.55 11.21
CA THR A 26 5.92 21.56 11.73
C THR A 26 6.20 20.45 12.74
N ALA A 27 5.16 19.76 13.23
CA ALA A 27 5.31 18.67 14.18
C ALA A 27 5.16 17.32 13.47
N TYR A 28 6.07 16.37 13.72
CA TYR A 28 6.04 15.05 13.09
C TYR A 28 4.76 14.24 13.38
N ASP A 29 4.15 14.44 14.55
CA ASP A 29 2.89 13.84 14.99
C ASP A 29 1.67 14.78 14.75
N GLY A 30 1.90 15.94 14.13
CA GLY A 30 0.89 16.98 13.93
C GLY A 30 0.36 17.61 15.21
N ARG A 31 0.96 17.35 16.39
CA ARG A 31 0.41 17.63 17.73
C ARG A 31 -1.01 17.09 17.94
N LEU A 32 -1.39 16.05 17.21
CA LEU A 32 -2.68 15.41 17.35
C LEU A 32 -2.69 14.48 18.56
N ARG A 33 -3.84 14.40 19.24
CA ARG A 33 -4.01 13.43 20.33
C ARG A 33 -3.94 12.02 19.77
N LEU A 34 -3.10 11.19 20.37
CA LEU A 34 -2.99 9.78 20.00
C LEU A 34 -4.24 9.01 20.47
N ALA A 35 -4.73 8.11 19.62
CA ALA A 35 -5.78 7.19 19.99
C ALA A 35 -5.24 6.12 20.98
N VAL A 36 -5.94 5.92 22.09
CA VAL A 36 -5.58 4.88 23.08
C VAL A 36 -5.66 3.51 22.42
N GLY A 37 -4.62 2.69 22.59
CA GLY A 37 -4.56 1.34 22.01
C GLY A 37 -4.12 1.28 20.55
N ALA A 38 -3.71 2.39 19.94
CA ALA A 38 -3.08 2.36 18.62
C ALA A 38 -1.71 1.67 18.69
N HIS A 39 -1.46 0.74 17.77
CA HIS A 39 -0.18 0.04 17.65
C HIS A 39 0.41 0.23 16.26
N ASN A 40 1.73 0.44 16.19
CA ASN A 40 2.47 0.54 14.93
C ASN A 40 3.38 -0.68 14.80
N TYR A 41 3.15 -1.53 13.81
CA TYR A 41 3.99 -2.69 13.50
C TYR A 41 4.69 -2.48 12.15
N GLN A 42 6.02 -2.61 12.15
CA GLN A 42 6.79 -2.58 10.91
C GLN A 42 6.73 -3.96 10.25
N VAL A 43 6.13 -4.02 9.05
CA VAL A 43 5.99 -5.28 8.31
C VAL A 43 7.23 -5.59 7.47
N VAL A 44 7.79 -4.57 6.81
CA VAL A 44 9.01 -4.70 6.00
C VAL A 44 9.93 -3.53 6.29
N ARG A 45 11.23 -3.82 6.40
CA ARG A 45 12.29 -2.82 6.50
C ARG A 45 13.19 -2.90 5.28
N ALA A 46 13.11 -1.92 4.39
CA ALA A 46 13.99 -1.88 3.23
C ALA A 46 15.47 -1.87 3.65
N ASN A 47 16.26 -2.76 3.07
CA ASN A 47 17.68 -2.86 3.36
C ASN A 47 18.47 -3.25 2.11
N ARG A 48 19.23 -2.30 1.56
CA ARG A 48 20.04 -2.53 0.35
C ARG A 48 21.31 -3.33 0.62
N THR A 49 21.92 -3.16 1.79
CA THR A 49 23.21 -3.77 2.12
C THR A 49 23.08 -5.17 2.72
N GLN A 50 21.93 -5.47 3.33
CA GLN A 50 21.57 -6.78 3.88
C GLN A 50 20.17 -7.18 3.38
N PRO A 51 20.03 -7.46 2.06
CA PRO A 51 18.74 -7.70 1.41
C PRO A 51 18.00 -8.93 1.95
N GLU A 52 18.72 -9.93 2.47
CA GLU A 52 18.17 -11.14 3.08
C GLU A 52 17.33 -10.88 4.33
N GLN A 53 17.51 -9.73 4.99
CA GLN A 53 16.68 -9.30 6.12
C GLN A 53 15.37 -8.62 5.70
N ALA A 54 15.16 -8.44 4.40
CA ALA A 54 13.99 -7.78 3.84
C ALA A 54 13.24 -8.72 2.88
N ASP A 55 13.44 -8.57 1.58
CA ASP A 55 12.77 -9.33 0.52
C ASP A 55 13.75 -10.14 -0.36
N GLY A 56 15.05 -10.09 -0.04
CA GLY A 56 16.12 -10.71 -0.82
C GLY A 56 16.55 -9.93 -2.07
N TYR A 57 15.91 -8.80 -2.40
CA TYR A 57 16.19 -8.03 -3.61
C TYR A 57 17.02 -6.76 -3.37
N GLY A 58 17.00 -6.24 -2.14
CA GLY A 58 17.71 -5.00 -1.78
C GLY A 58 17.02 -3.74 -2.31
N TRP A 59 15.72 -3.85 -2.59
CA TRP A 59 14.90 -2.79 -3.17
C TRP A 59 14.43 -1.83 -2.09
N THR A 60 14.53 -0.53 -2.37
CA THR A 60 14.29 0.51 -1.37
C THR A 60 13.05 1.36 -1.63
N TYR A 61 12.37 1.14 -2.75
CA TYR A 61 11.07 1.73 -2.99
C TYR A 61 9.99 0.67 -2.73
N ASN A 62 9.15 0.90 -1.74
CA ASN A 62 8.01 0.06 -1.41
C ASN A 62 6.81 0.98 -1.13
N HIS A 63 5.67 0.75 -1.80
CA HIS A 63 4.53 1.66 -1.73
C HIS A 63 3.20 0.93 -2.01
N ALA A 64 2.09 1.68 -1.89
CA ALA A 64 0.74 1.27 -2.27
C ALA A 64 0.28 -0.06 -1.62
N PRO A 65 0.23 -0.14 -0.28
CA PRO A 65 -0.21 -1.34 0.41
C PRO A 65 -1.71 -1.61 0.19
N MET A 66 -2.05 -2.88 -0.05
CA MET A 66 -3.42 -3.39 -0.09
C MET A 66 -3.57 -4.46 1.00
N LEU A 67 -4.54 -4.28 1.90
CA LEU A 67 -4.77 -5.18 3.03
C LEU A 67 -6.11 -5.92 2.89
N ALA A 68 -6.07 -7.25 3.03
CA ALA A 68 -7.24 -8.09 3.11
C ALA A 68 -7.14 -9.04 4.31
N TYR A 69 -8.29 -9.49 4.82
CA TYR A 69 -8.38 -10.53 5.83
C TYR A 69 -9.27 -11.66 5.34
N TRP A 70 -8.77 -12.89 5.36
CA TRP A 70 -9.51 -14.05 4.88
C TRP A 70 -9.09 -15.31 5.63
N ARG A 71 -10.08 -16.11 6.06
CA ARG A 71 -9.91 -17.39 6.76
C ARG A 71 -8.86 -17.37 7.88
N GLY A 72 -8.95 -16.39 8.78
CA GLY A 72 -8.07 -16.32 9.95
C GLY A 72 -6.70 -15.70 9.69
N ARG A 73 -6.49 -15.04 8.55
CA ARG A 73 -5.17 -14.53 8.14
C ARG A 73 -5.27 -13.18 7.44
N PHE A 74 -4.33 -12.30 7.76
CA PHE A 74 -4.07 -11.06 7.05
C PHE A 74 -3.21 -11.31 5.82
N TYR A 75 -3.53 -10.60 4.75
CA TYR A 75 -2.82 -10.59 3.47
C TYR A 75 -2.50 -9.15 3.14
N LEU A 76 -1.22 -8.78 3.17
CA LEU A 76 -0.74 -7.45 2.82
C LEU A 76 0.07 -7.55 1.52
N GLU A 77 -0.49 -7.00 0.46
CA GLU A 77 0.17 -6.83 -0.82
C GLU A 77 0.77 -5.43 -0.92
N TYR A 78 1.90 -5.28 -1.61
CA TYR A 78 2.49 -3.99 -1.90
C TYR A 78 3.36 -4.02 -3.16
N LEU A 79 3.52 -2.83 -3.77
CA LEU A 79 4.40 -2.59 -4.90
C LEU A 79 5.84 -2.36 -4.42
N SER A 80 6.81 -2.97 -5.10
CA SER A 80 8.24 -2.78 -4.85
C SER A 80 9.01 -2.46 -6.13
N ALA A 81 9.99 -1.56 -6.03
CA ALA A 81 10.92 -1.19 -7.10
C ALA A 81 12.33 -0.93 -6.52
N PRO A 82 13.40 -0.99 -7.34
CA PRO A 82 14.77 -0.82 -6.84
C PRO A 82 14.99 0.47 -6.05
N VAL A 83 14.51 1.61 -6.55
CA VAL A 83 14.80 2.93 -5.97
C VAL A 83 13.69 3.97 -6.10
N SER A 84 12.83 3.89 -7.12
CA SER A 84 11.86 4.95 -7.45
C SER A 84 10.60 4.37 -8.06
N GLU A 85 9.49 5.06 -7.84
CA GLU A 85 8.13 4.69 -8.25
C GLU A 85 7.99 4.40 -9.75
N HIS A 86 8.67 5.17 -10.58
CA HIS A 86 8.53 5.12 -12.03
C HIS A 86 9.72 4.48 -12.73
N VAL A 87 10.62 3.85 -11.96
CA VAL A 87 11.82 3.19 -12.49
C VAL A 87 11.62 1.68 -12.43
N PRO A 88 11.33 1.04 -13.57
CA PRO A 88 11.26 -0.40 -13.64
C PRO A 88 12.66 -1.02 -13.44
N PRO A 89 12.73 -2.31 -13.08
CA PRO A 89 11.60 -3.22 -12.92
C PRO A 89 10.73 -2.94 -11.70
N THR A 90 9.43 -3.25 -11.79
CA THR A 90 8.51 -3.25 -10.64
C THR A 90 8.01 -4.66 -10.37
N GLN A 91 7.71 -4.97 -9.11
CA GLN A 91 7.12 -6.24 -8.72
C GLN A 91 6.10 -6.04 -7.61
N THR A 92 5.19 -7.00 -7.50
CA THR A 92 4.22 -7.05 -6.41
C THR A 92 4.59 -8.17 -5.45
N LEU A 93 4.67 -7.84 -4.17
CA LEU A 93 5.01 -8.74 -3.08
C LEU A 93 3.80 -8.91 -2.15
N LEU A 94 3.69 -10.08 -1.55
CA LEU A 94 2.67 -10.43 -0.56
C LEU A 94 3.36 -10.92 0.71
N VAL A 95 2.89 -10.42 1.85
CA VAL A 95 3.22 -10.92 3.19
C VAL A 95 1.93 -11.29 3.90
N THR A 96 2.02 -12.25 4.81
CA THR A 96 0.85 -12.73 5.56
C THR A 96 1.11 -12.78 7.05
N SER A 97 0.05 -12.71 7.84
CA SER A 97 0.12 -12.78 9.31
C SER A 97 -1.16 -13.38 9.88
N GLU A 98 -1.05 -14.20 10.92
CA GLU A 98 -2.21 -14.73 11.65
C GLU A 98 -2.70 -13.76 12.74
N ASP A 99 -1.80 -12.96 13.30
CA ASP A 99 -2.06 -12.10 14.46
C ASP A 99 -1.97 -10.60 14.17
N GLY A 100 -1.55 -10.24 12.95
CA GLY A 100 -1.31 -8.86 12.51
C GLY A 100 -0.01 -8.24 13.06
N ARG A 101 0.83 -9.01 13.77
CA ARG A 101 2.04 -8.54 14.47
C ARG A 101 3.30 -9.21 13.93
N THR A 102 3.26 -10.52 13.75
CA THR A 102 4.35 -11.30 13.16
C THR A 102 4.00 -11.62 11.72
N TRP A 103 4.88 -11.21 10.81
CA TRP A 103 4.63 -11.30 9.37
C TRP A 103 5.62 -12.26 8.70
N SER A 104 5.14 -12.98 7.68
CA SER A 104 5.97 -13.85 6.86
C SER A 104 6.97 -13.03 6.03
N MET A 105 8.03 -13.69 5.54
CA MET A 105 8.90 -13.08 4.54
C MET A 105 8.10 -12.73 3.26
N PRO A 106 8.43 -11.63 2.57
CA PRO A 106 7.77 -11.24 1.33
C PRO A 106 7.90 -12.30 0.23
N GLN A 107 6.79 -12.59 -0.43
CA GLN A 107 6.75 -13.48 -1.59
C GLN A 107 6.22 -12.75 -2.82
N ARG A 108 6.87 -12.93 -3.97
CA ARG A 108 6.42 -12.34 -5.23
C ARG A 108 5.19 -13.08 -5.75
N VAL A 109 4.09 -12.34 -5.95
CA VAL A 109 2.80 -12.92 -6.39
C VAL A 109 2.41 -12.59 -7.83
N PHE A 110 3.04 -11.58 -8.44
CA PHE A 110 2.88 -11.28 -9.87
C PHE A 110 4.21 -11.25 -10.61
N HIS A 111 4.14 -11.38 -11.93
CA HIS A 111 5.31 -11.23 -12.78
C HIS A 111 5.90 -9.83 -12.68
N ARG A 112 7.23 -9.76 -12.73
CA ARG A 112 7.96 -8.50 -12.73
C ARG A 112 7.67 -7.75 -14.04
N THR A 113 7.22 -6.52 -13.94
CA THR A 113 7.09 -5.65 -15.11
C THR A 113 8.46 -5.07 -15.45
N ILE A 114 8.96 -5.35 -16.65
CA ILE A 114 10.19 -4.77 -17.20
C ILE A 114 9.76 -3.86 -18.35
N THR A 115 10.00 -2.55 -18.29
CA THR A 115 9.76 -1.71 -19.47
C THR A 115 10.90 -1.90 -20.46
N SER A 116 10.77 -2.92 -21.30
CA SER A 116 11.55 -3.06 -22.52
C SER A 116 10.61 -2.87 -23.70
N ARG A 117 10.13 -1.62 -23.86
CA ARG A 117 9.71 -0.96 -25.10
C ARG A 117 9.03 0.36 -24.74
N ARG A 118 9.38 1.42 -25.46
CA ARG A 118 8.89 2.78 -25.23
C ARG A 118 7.37 2.79 -25.28
N GLY A 119 6.73 3.26 -24.21
CA GLY A 119 5.30 3.58 -24.15
C GLY A 119 4.38 2.44 -23.72
N CYS A 120 4.31 2.16 -22.41
CA CYS A 120 3.10 1.58 -21.84
C CYS A 120 2.98 1.95 -20.35
N THR A 121 1.84 2.54 -20.01
CA THR A 121 1.47 3.09 -18.70
C THR A 121 1.15 2.00 -17.67
N SER A 122 1.24 2.40 -16.40
CA SER A 122 1.15 1.66 -15.13
C SER A 122 0.10 0.53 -15.04
N GLY A 123 0.55 -0.62 -14.51
CA GLY A 123 -0.20 -1.88 -14.36
C GLY A 123 -1.15 -1.95 -13.16
N TRP A 124 -2.04 -0.97 -12.99
CA TRP A 124 -3.02 -0.94 -11.89
C TRP A 124 -4.23 -1.88 -12.05
N LEU A 125 -4.36 -2.64 -13.16
CA LEU A 125 -5.64 -3.26 -13.53
C LEU A 125 -5.84 -4.74 -13.13
N PHE A 126 -4.88 -5.43 -12.49
CA PHE A 126 -5.00 -6.90 -12.35
C PHE A 126 -5.65 -7.43 -11.05
N LEU A 127 -5.84 -6.62 -10.00
CA LEU A 127 -6.15 -7.17 -8.65
C LEU A 127 -7.65 -7.39 -8.34
N MET A 128 -8.60 -6.85 -9.10
CA MET A 128 -10.04 -6.93 -8.75
C MET A 128 -10.83 -8.10 -9.42
N ARG A 129 -10.17 -9.01 -10.16
CA ARG A 129 -10.89 -10.05 -10.92
C ARG A 129 -10.62 -11.50 -10.49
N GLN A 130 -9.65 -11.75 -9.60
CA GLN A 130 -9.25 -13.13 -9.28
C GLN A 130 -9.78 -13.67 -7.94
N MET A 131 -10.52 -12.85 -7.16
CA MET A 131 -11.13 -13.24 -5.89
C MET A 131 -12.63 -13.56 -5.98
N GLY A 132 -13.21 -13.58 -7.19
CA GLY A 132 -14.62 -13.89 -7.43
C GLY A 132 -14.79 -14.97 -8.50
N GLY A 133 -14.63 -16.25 -8.12
CA GLY A 133 -14.99 -17.34 -9.02
C GLY A 133 -14.46 -18.72 -8.62
N SER A 134 -15.25 -19.46 -7.83
CA SER A 134 -15.58 -20.89 -7.99
C SER A 134 -16.07 -21.48 -6.66
N GLY A 135 -17.34 -21.21 -6.34
CA GLY A 135 -18.13 -22.08 -5.47
C GLY A 135 -18.96 -22.98 -6.37
N SER A 136 -18.83 -24.29 -6.18
CA SER A 136 -19.66 -25.37 -6.73
C SER A 136 -21.15 -25.18 -6.43
#